data_AF-A0ABC8T3S5-F1
#
_entry.id   AF-A0ABC8T3S5-F1
#
_cell.length_a   1.000
_cell.length_b   1.000
_cell.length_c   1.000
_cell.angle_alpha   90.00
_cell.angle_beta   90.00
_cell.angle_gamma   90.00
#
_symmetry.space_group_name_H-M   'P 1'
#
loop_
_entity.id
_entity.type
_entity.pdbx_description
1 polymer ?
#
loop_
_entity_poly.entity_id
_entity_poly.type
_entity_poly.pdbx_seq_one_letter_code
_entity_poly.pdbx_strand_id
1 'polypeptide(L)'
;MGAQISTVVERRKTLSIEEKALRDLEESSGTGFPGGDYHPSDRKNWMSVLDPGKIQVNKIVWPGTHDSATNKIGIPLITRPFAQCQSLSIYQQVVRGTRVVDIRVQEDRRVCHGILTTYSVDVVIDDIKKFLSET
;
A
#
# COMPACT_ATOMS: atom_id res chain seq x y z
N MET A 1 6.31 -36.45 1.71
CA MET A 1 7.36 -35.47 1.30
C MET A 1 7.40 -35.16 -0.20
N GLY A 2 6.82 -35.96 -1.11
CA GLY A 2 6.84 -35.66 -2.56
C GLY A 2 5.91 -34.55 -3.06
N ALA A 3 4.73 -34.37 -2.44
CA ALA A 3 3.75 -33.37 -2.87
C ALA A 3 4.22 -31.91 -2.66
N GLN A 4 4.98 -31.64 -1.58
CA GLN A 4 5.49 -30.30 -1.31
C GLN A 4 6.66 -29.89 -2.24
N ILE A 5 7.45 -30.85 -2.70
CA ILE A 5 8.56 -30.61 -3.65
C ILE A 5 7.99 -30.23 -5.03
N SER A 6 6.91 -30.89 -5.46
CA SER A 6 6.21 -30.58 -6.72
C SER A 6 5.69 -29.13 -6.74
N THR A 7 5.05 -28.67 -5.66
CA THR A 7 4.55 -27.29 -5.54
C THR A 7 5.64 -26.22 -5.57
N VAL A 8 6.84 -26.52 -5.04
CA VAL A 8 7.97 -25.57 -5.06
C VAL A 8 8.56 -25.45 -6.47
N VAL A 9 8.68 -26.57 -7.19
CA VAL A 9 9.19 -26.57 -8.57
C VAL A 9 8.22 -25.87 -9.51
N GLU A 10 6.92 -26.11 -9.39
CA GLU A 10 5.91 -25.40 -10.18
C GLU A 10 5.90 -23.91 -9.90
N ARG A 11 5.94 -23.50 -8.63
CA ARG A 11 6.03 -22.09 -8.25
C ARG A 11 7.26 -21.41 -8.87
N ARG A 12 8.42 -22.08 -8.88
CA ARG A 12 9.64 -21.54 -9.53
C ARG A 12 9.47 -21.37 -11.04
N LYS A 13 8.80 -22.31 -11.71
CA LYS A 13 8.50 -22.19 -13.14
C LYS A 13 7.56 -21.02 -13.40
N THR A 14 6.49 -20.87 -12.62
CA THR A 14 5.55 -19.74 -12.76
C THR A 14 6.26 -18.41 -12.55
N LEU A 15 7.06 -18.27 -11.49
CA LEU A 15 7.84 -17.06 -11.23
C LEU A 15 8.80 -16.73 -12.40
N SER A 16 9.48 -17.73 -12.96
CA SER A 16 10.37 -17.52 -14.11
C SER A 16 9.62 -17.07 -15.37
N ILE A 17 8.41 -17.57 -15.60
CA ILE A 17 7.55 -17.15 -16.72
C ILE A 17 7.09 -15.70 -16.51
N GLU A 18 6.62 -15.37 -15.30
CA GLU A 18 6.20 -14.00 -14.95
C GLU A 18 7.36 -13.00 -15.05
N GLU A 19 8.54 -13.34 -14.54
CA GLU A 19 9.74 -12.52 -14.66
C GLU A 19 10.12 -12.26 -16.12
N LYS A 20 10.05 -13.30 -16.98
CA LYS A 20 10.30 -13.12 -18.40
C LYS A 20 9.25 -12.21 -19.04
N ALA A 21 7.97 -12.45 -18.77
CA ALA A 21 6.89 -11.63 -19.31
C ALA A 21 7.06 -10.14 -18.93
N LEU A 22 7.42 -9.86 -17.68
CA LEU A 22 7.70 -8.49 -17.23
C LEU A 22 8.89 -7.86 -17.94
N ARG A 23 9.98 -8.61 -18.18
CA ARG A 23 11.14 -8.12 -18.96
C ARG A 23 10.77 -7.83 -20.41
N ASP A 24 10.05 -8.74 -21.06
CA ASP A 24 9.61 -8.57 -22.46
C ASP A 24 8.66 -7.35 -22.59
N LEU A 25 7.81 -7.11 -21.58
CA LEU A 25 6.97 -5.90 -21.47
C LEU A 25 7.79 -4.63 -21.27
N GLU A 26 8.79 -4.65 -20.39
CA GLU A 26 9.70 -3.52 -20.16
C GLU A 26 10.50 -3.17 -21.42
N GLU A 27 10.99 -4.17 -22.16
CA GLU A 27 11.73 -3.96 -23.42
C GLU A 27 10.83 -3.41 -24.54
N SER A 28 9.60 -3.92 -24.66
CA SER A 28 8.68 -3.53 -25.74
C SER A 28 7.95 -2.21 -25.51
N SER A 29 7.59 -1.91 -24.26
CA SER A 29 6.72 -0.78 -23.91
C SER A 29 7.39 0.24 -22.99
N GLY A 30 8.48 -0.13 -22.32
CA GLY A 30 9.15 0.71 -21.33
C GLY A 30 8.30 0.99 -20.09
N THR A 31 8.95 1.58 -19.09
CA THR A 31 8.29 2.16 -17.91
C THR A 31 8.53 3.68 -17.83
N GLY A 32 9.22 4.23 -18.83
CA GLY A 32 9.60 5.63 -18.90
C GLY A 32 8.41 6.50 -19.30
N PHE A 33 7.89 7.24 -18.33
CA PHE A 33 7.04 8.40 -18.57
C PHE A 33 7.73 9.64 -18.00
N PRO A 34 7.46 10.86 -18.50
CA PRO A 34 8.05 12.07 -17.95
C PRO A 34 7.83 12.17 -16.44
N GLY A 35 8.92 12.21 -15.67
CA GLY A 35 8.90 12.26 -14.21
C GLY A 35 8.78 10.91 -13.50
N GLY A 36 8.77 9.78 -14.21
CA GLY A 36 8.77 8.44 -13.60
C GLY A 36 10.09 8.08 -12.91
N ASP A 37 11.17 8.76 -13.27
CA ASP A 37 12.49 8.68 -12.64
C ASP A 37 12.61 9.57 -11.39
N TYR A 38 11.66 10.50 -11.19
CA TYR A 38 11.68 11.38 -10.02
C TYR A 38 11.32 10.61 -8.75
N HIS A 39 12.29 10.54 -7.84
CA HIS A 39 12.12 9.97 -6.52
C HIS A 39 12.51 11.03 -5.49
N PRO A 40 11.58 11.49 -4.62
CA PRO A 40 11.95 12.42 -3.56
C PRO A 40 12.97 11.75 -2.63
N SER A 41 14.06 12.45 -2.33
CA SER A 41 15.11 11.98 -1.41
C SER A 41 14.55 11.75 -0.01
N ASP A 42 13.58 12.56 0.40
CA ASP A 42 12.79 12.39 1.61
C ASP A 42 11.33 12.09 1.26
N ARG A 43 11.00 10.79 1.24
CA ARG A 43 9.61 10.32 1.03
C ARG A 43 8.70 10.63 2.21
N LYS A 44 9.25 10.78 3.42
CA LYS A 44 8.44 11.12 4.60
C LYS A 44 7.92 12.55 4.47
N ASN A 45 8.75 13.46 4.00
CA ASN A 45 8.45 14.89 3.89
C ASN A 45 8.26 15.39 2.47
N TRP A 46 7.92 14.53 1.50
CA TRP A 46 7.88 14.92 0.07
C TRP A 46 6.93 16.09 -0.24
N MET A 47 5.91 16.33 0.59
CA MET A 47 5.01 17.48 0.40
C MET A 47 5.63 18.82 0.79
N SER A 48 6.74 18.85 1.55
CA SER A 48 7.37 20.10 2.02
C SER A 48 7.95 20.96 0.89
N VAL A 49 8.26 20.33 -0.25
CA VAL A 49 8.72 21.03 -1.45
C VAL A 49 7.58 21.56 -2.30
N LEU A 50 6.33 21.19 -1.99
CA LEU A 50 5.16 21.74 -2.65
C LEU A 50 4.87 23.11 -2.05
N ASP A 51 4.69 24.13 -2.88
CA ASP A 51 4.25 25.46 -2.45
C ASP A 51 2.72 25.45 -2.32
N PRO A 52 2.14 25.37 -1.10
CA PRO A 52 0.69 25.22 -0.93
C PRO A 52 -0.08 26.47 -1.37
N GLY A 53 0.60 27.61 -1.48
CA GLY A 53 0.02 28.86 -1.98
C GLY A 53 -0.08 28.92 -3.51
N LYS A 54 0.63 28.03 -4.23
CA LYS A 54 0.68 28.03 -5.70
C LYS A 54 0.07 26.79 -6.34
N ILE A 55 0.00 25.68 -5.63
CA ILE A 55 -0.44 24.40 -6.18
C ILE A 55 -1.81 24.03 -5.62
N GLN A 56 -2.78 23.85 -6.53
CA GLN A 56 -4.10 23.33 -6.17
C GLN A 56 -4.02 21.83 -5.86
N VAL A 57 -4.76 21.38 -4.83
CA VAL A 57 -4.80 19.97 -4.40
C VAL A 57 -5.07 19.00 -5.55
N ASN A 58 -5.98 19.34 -6.46
CA ASN A 58 -6.36 18.50 -7.61
C ASN A 58 -5.29 18.44 -8.73
N LYS A 59 -4.19 19.20 -8.61
CA LYS A 59 -3.06 19.18 -9.56
C LYS A 59 -1.88 18.33 -9.07
N ILE A 60 -2.01 17.73 -7.89
CA ILE A 60 -0.99 16.86 -7.30
C ILE A 60 -1.32 15.41 -7.66
N VAL A 61 -0.31 14.63 -8.04
CA VAL A 61 -0.42 13.17 -8.13
C VAL A 61 -0.33 12.62 -6.71
N TRP A 62 -1.43 12.04 -6.22
CA TRP A 62 -1.55 11.59 -4.84
C TRP A 62 -1.25 10.09 -4.70
N PRO A 63 -0.17 9.69 -4.00
CA PRO A 63 0.02 8.30 -3.62
C PRO A 63 -1.04 7.91 -2.58
N GLY A 64 -1.90 6.96 -2.94
CA GLY A 64 -2.97 6.47 -2.08
C GLY A 64 -2.95 4.96 -1.90
N THR A 65 -3.57 4.48 -0.83
CA THR A 65 -3.77 3.05 -0.59
C THR A 65 -5.24 2.73 -0.43
N HIS A 66 -5.70 1.67 -1.10
CA HIS A 66 -7.06 1.15 -0.96
C HIS A 66 -7.18 0.34 0.33
N ASP A 67 -8.28 0.55 1.06
CA ASP A 67 -8.61 -0.08 2.33
C ASP A 67 -7.41 -0.20 3.28
N SER A 68 -6.89 0.98 3.62
CA SER A 68 -5.52 1.20 4.10
C SER A 68 -5.21 0.48 5.41
N ALA A 69 -6.22 0.31 6.28
CA ALA A 69 -6.06 -0.23 7.63
C ALA A 69 -6.32 -1.76 7.73
N THR A 70 -6.24 -2.47 6.60
CA THR A 70 -6.48 -3.92 6.53
C THR A 70 -5.27 -4.80 6.89
N ASN A 71 -4.16 -4.22 7.36
CA ASN A 71 -2.91 -4.95 7.64
C ASN A 71 -2.97 -6.05 8.71
N LYS A 72 -4.05 -6.08 9.50
CA LYS A 72 -4.33 -7.16 10.47
C LYS A 72 -5.73 -7.78 10.29
N ILE A 73 -6.43 -7.48 9.19
CA ILE A 73 -7.79 -7.97 8.95
C ILE A 73 -7.83 -9.49 8.76
N GLY A 74 -8.95 -10.11 9.15
CA GLY A 74 -9.23 -11.52 8.90
C GLY A 74 -8.30 -12.51 9.61
N ILE A 75 -8.59 -13.80 9.40
CA ILE A 75 -7.86 -14.93 9.97
C ILE A 75 -6.79 -15.37 8.96
N PRO A 76 -5.51 -15.56 9.39
CA PRO A 76 -4.45 -16.05 8.50
C PRO A 76 -4.88 -17.32 7.76
N LEU A 77 -4.57 -17.39 6.46
CA LEU A 77 -4.86 -18.54 5.58
C LEU A 77 -6.34 -18.86 5.33
N ILE A 78 -7.28 -18.17 5.97
CA ILE A 78 -8.72 -18.40 5.77
C ILE A 78 -9.36 -17.19 5.09
N THR A 79 -9.56 -16.10 5.84
CA THR A 79 -10.24 -14.90 5.31
C THR A 79 -9.27 -13.80 4.94
N ARG A 80 -8.08 -13.74 5.58
CA ARG A 80 -7.06 -12.73 5.29
C ARG A 80 -6.61 -12.67 3.82
N PRO A 81 -6.39 -13.79 3.10
CA PRO A 81 -5.96 -13.75 1.70
C PRO A 81 -6.93 -13.01 0.77
N PHE A 82 -8.21 -12.89 1.16
CA PHE A 82 -9.25 -12.26 0.36
C PHE A 82 -9.61 -10.84 0.82
N ALA A 83 -9.15 -10.43 2.01
CA ALA A 83 -9.55 -9.18 2.64
C ALA A 83 -8.39 -8.21 2.92
N GLN A 84 -7.15 -8.72 3.01
CA GLN A 84 -5.99 -7.87 3.27
C GLN A 84 -5.52 -7.17 2.00
N CYS A 85 -5.72 -5.84 1.95
CA CYS A 85 -5.21 -5.01 0.86
C CYS A 85 -3.82 -4.44 1.17
N GLN A 86 -3.48 -4.25 2.45
CA GLN A 86 -2.19 -3.67 2.86
C GLN A 86 -1.43 -4.57 3.82
N SER A 87 -0.10 -4.55 3.78
CA SER A 87 0.75 -5.23 4.77
C SER A 87 1.35 -4.28 5.81
N LEU A 88 1.42 -2.97 5.49
CA LEU A 88 2.01 -1.94 6.34
C LEU A 88 0.95 -1.30 7.27
N SER A 89 1.39 -0.87 8.46
CA SER A 89 0.58 0.05 9.30
C SER A 89 0.35 1.39 8.62
N ILE A 90 -0.63 2.16 9.09
CA ILE A 90 -0.93 3.50 8.56
C ILE A 90 0.29 4.40 8.70
N TYR A 91 0.94 4.41 9.86
CA TYR A 91 2.18 5.17 10.07
C TYR A 91 3.27 4.80 9.05
N GLN A 92 3.49 3.51 8.80
CA GLN A 92 4.48 3.07 7.81
C GLN A 92 4.12 3.45 6.37
N GLN A 93 2.82 3.50 6.02
CA GLN A 93 2.36 3.95 4.70
C GLN A 93 2.67 5.44 4.51
N VAL A 94 2.33 6.29 5.48
CA VAL A 94 2.56 7.74 5.37
C VAL A 94 4.04 8.12 5.41
N VAL A 95 4.88 7.39 6.16
CA VAL A 95 6.34 7.53 6.12
C VAL A 95 6.92 7.17 4.74
N ARG A 96 6.28 6.26 4.00
CA ARG A 96 6.69 5.89 2.63
C ARG A 96 6.18 6.85 1.54
N GLY A 97 5.40 7.86 1.92
CA GLY A 97 4.91 8.90 1.01
C GLY A 97 3.41 8.82 0.71
N THR A 98 2.68 7.83 1.23
CA THR A 98 1.20 7.81 1.11
C THR A 98 0.60 9.06 1.75
N ARG A 99 -0.38 9.66 1.08
CA ARG A 99 -1.10 10.86 1.56
C ARG A 99 -2.61 10.78 1.43
N VAL A 100 -3.11 9.78 0.71
CA VAL A 100 -4.53 9.45 0.67
C VAL A 100 -4.71 8.06 1.27
N VAL A 101 -5.53 7.97 2.32
CA VAL A 101 -5.84 6.70 2.99
C VAL A 101 -7.34 6.47 2.94
N ASP A 102 -7.75 5.27 2.50
CA ASP A 102 -9.13 4.80 2.52
C ASP A 102 -9.36 4.03 3.82
N ILE A 103 -10.10 4.62 4.76
CA ILE A 103 -10.38 4.03 6.08
C ILE A 103 -11.88 3.77 6.19
N ARG A 104 -12.24 2.50 6.36
CA ARG A 104 -13.62 2.05 6.50
C ARG A 104 -13.87 1.62 7.94
N VAL A 105 -14.97 2.09 8.52
CA VAL A 105 -15.23 1.97 9.97
C VAL A 105 -16.70 1.58 10.18
N GLN A 106 -16.95 0.66 11.11
CA GLN A 106 -18.31 0.31 11.55
C GLN A 106 -18.79 1.20 12.72
N GLU A 107 -20.07 1.08 13.08
CA GLU A 107 -20.69 1.86 14.17
C GLU A 107 -19.97 1.70 15.52
N ASP A 108 -19.37 0.53 15.77
CA ASP A 108 -18.58 0.24 16.97
C ASP A 108 -17.14 0.81 16.93
N ARG A 109 -16.86 1.69 15.96
CA ARG A 109 -15.56 2.36 15.74
C ARG A 109 -14.41 1.42 15.41
N ARG A 110 -14.69 0.20 14.95
CA ARG A 110 -13.66 -0.72 14.46
C ARG A 110 -13.45 -0.55 12.96
N VAL A 111 -12.20 -0.63 12.54
CA VAL A 111 -11.85 -0.70 11.10
C VAL A 111 -12.43 -1.98 10.51
N CYS A 112 -12.96 -1.90 9.28
CA CYS A 112 -13.61 -3.04 8.62
C CYS A 112 -13.25 -3.22 7.14
N HIS A 113 -13.52 -4.43 6.64
CA HIS A 113 -13.59 -4.79 5.23
C HIS A 113 -14.86 -5.64 5.04
N GLY A 114 -15.97 -4.98 4.66
CA GLY A 114 -17.29 -5.61 4.71
C GLY A 114 -17.65 -6.05 6.14
N ILE A 115 -17.99 -7.32 6.32
CA ILE A 115 -18.34 -7.90 7.64
C ILE A 115 -17.14 -8.15 8.55
N LEU A 116 -15.91 -8.13 8.01
CA LEU A 116 -14.71 -8.39 8.80
C LEU A 116 -14.30 -7.12 9.53
N THR A 117 -13.96 -7.25 10.81
CA THR A 117 -13.41 -6.13 11.60
C THR A 117 -12.02 -6.44 12.12
N THR A 118 -11.25 -5.39 12.39
CA THR A 118 -9.93 -5.43 13.01
C THR A 118 -9.88 -4.45 14.19
N TYR A 119 -8.77 -3.81 14.47
CA TYR A 119 -8.58 -2.87 15.59
C TYR A 119 -9.47 -1.61 15.53
N SER A 120 -9.52 -0.89 16.66
CA SER A 120 -10.20 0.42 16.77
C SER A 120 -9.60 1.43 15.78
N VAL A 121 -10.45 2.28 15.20
CA VAL A 121 -10.05 3.43 14.38
C VAL A 121 -9.10 4.37 15.12
N ASP A 122 -9.08 4.35 16.46
CA ASP A 122 -8.16 5.19 17.25
C ASP A 122 -6.70 4.90 16.93
N VAL A 123 -6.34 3.65 16.61
CA VAL A 123 -4.99 3.29 16.17
C VAL A 123 -4.59 4.04 14.89
N VAL A 124 -5.54 4.20 13.95
CA VAL A 124 -5.32 4.97 12.71
C VAL A 124 -5.12 6.44 13.03
N ILE A 125 -5.97 7.01 13.90
CA ILE A 125 -5.90 8.42 14.29
C ILE A 125 -4.57 8.72 14.99
N ASP A 126 -4.12 7.84 15.88
CA ASP A 126 -2.86 8.00 16.62
C ASP A 126 -1.65 7.89 15.69
N ASP A 127 -1.67 6.96 14.72
CA ASP A 127 -0.64 6.86 13.68
C ASP A 127 -0.53 8.16 12.86
N ILE A 128 -1.66 8.75 12.48
CA ILE A 128 -1.70 10.02 11.72
C ILE A 128 -1.23 11.20 12.59
N LYS A 129 -1.71 11.31 13.83
CA LYS A 129 -1.27 12.34 14.78
C LYS A 129 0.24 12.28 15.01
N LYS A 130 0.76 11.08 15.23
CA LYS A 130 2.20 10.85 15.38
C LYS A 130 2.94 11.35 14.14
N PHE A 131 2.53 10.91 12.95
CA PHE A 131 3.15 11.35 11.70
C PHE A 131 3.17 12.88 11.57
N LEU A 132 2.02 13.54 11.75
CA LEU A 132 1.89 14.99 11.66
C LEU A 132 2.69 15.76 12.73
N SER A 133 2.96 15.16 13.89
CA SER A 133 3.80 15.78 14.93
C SER A 133 5.30 15.72 14.61
N GLU A 134 5.70 14.86 13.67
CA GLU A 134 7.09 14.64 13.29
C GLU A 134 7.44 15.25 11.91
N THR A 135 6.49 15.94 11.26
CA THR A 135 6.62 16.52 9.91
C THR A 135 6.14 17.95 9.85
#